data_AF-A0A0F8VFA9-F1
#
_entry.id   AF-A0A0F8VFA9-F1
#
_cell.length_a   1.000
_cell.length_b   1.000
_cell.length_c   1.000
_cell.angle_alpha   90.00
_cell.angle_beta   90.00
_cell.angle_gamma   90.00
#
_symmetry.space_group_name_H-M   'P 1'
#
loop_
_entity.id
_entity.type
_entity.pdbx_description
1 polymer ?
#
loop_
_entity_poly.entity_id
_entity_poly.type
_entity_poly.pdbx_seq_one_letter_code
_entity_poly.pdbx_strand_id
1 'polypeptide(L)'
;MSYIENPKTKGSGILCCIPQTGTCPNECEDCFFQSGRSYLEPLEDNLPNIPQNNRQFNVIRVNDGNDSNIGRNKVFKETSRFPMKFFNTSIPELDAFDDPVVLTINPSKMTDKSFHRIWAKNLMFVRFRANLWNLDLAKIAVQYYADREVPIIMTFMAYFKDAVRASHISWYVYKKRTLNSYWVITTSAWRKFMATWEGSPWEKWVYTCGKIEGELGAHACRHCGNCLREYFATMERLIGD
;
A
#
# COMPACT_ATOMS: atom_id res chain seq x y z
N MET A 1 18.63 -10.23 -15.59
CA MET A 1 18.62 -8.89 -14.97
C MET A 1 19.00 -9.02 -13.51
N SER A 2 19.76 -8.07 -12.97
CA SER A 2 19.99 -7.97 -11.52
C SER A 2 18.74 -7.42 -10.85
N TYR A 3 18.46 -7.88 -9.64
CA TYR A 3 17.38 -7.34 -8.82
C TYR A 3 17.61 -5.86 -8.50
N ILE A 4 16.57 -5.04 -8.65
CA ILE A 4 16.59 -3.62 -8.28
C ILE A 4 15.80 -3.44 -6.99
N GLU A 5 16.46 -2.98 -5.93
CA GLU A 5 15.82 -2.73 -4.64
C GLU A 5 14.99 -1.46 -4.66
N ASN A 6 13.75 -1.50 -4.14
CA ASN A 6 12.94 -0.30 -3.98
C ASN A 6 13.56 0.62 -2.92
N PRO A 7 13.91 1.89 -3.25
CA PRO A 7 14.45 2.84 -2.28
C PRO A 7 13.59 3.02 -1.03
N LYS A 8 12.26 2.88 -1.15
CA LYS A 8 11.31 3.01 -0.04
C LYS A 8 11.46 1.87 0.98
N THR A 9 11.82 0.67 0.55
CA THR A 9 11.96 -0.51 1.43
C THR A 9 13.38 -0.73 1.91
N LYS A 10 14.36 0.07 1.45
CA LYS A 10 15.75 -0.07 1.86
C LYS A 10 15.92 0.00 3.38
N GLY A 11 16.53 -1.04 3.95
CA GLY A 11 16.77 -1.17 5.39
C GLY A 11 15.50 -1.41 6.23
N SER A 12 14.37 -1.77 5.61
CA SER A 12 13.12 -2.06 6.33
C SER A 12 12.89 -3.53 6.66
N GLY A 13 13.76 -4.44 6.20
CA GLY A 13 13.53 -5.89 6.25
C GLY A 13 12.57 -6.42 5.19
N ILE A 14 12.06 -5.55 4.30
CA ILE A 14 11.16 -5.92 3.20
C ILE A 14 11.90 -5.84 1.87
N LEU A 15 11.74 -6.87 1.04
CA LEU A 15 12.10 -6.83 -0.39
C LEU A 15 10.84 -6.86 -1.23
N CYS A 16 10.82 -6.04 -2.27
CA CYS A 16 9.73 -6.03 -3.24
C CYS A 16 9.96 -7.12 -4.28
N CYS A 17 8.89 -7.78 -4.71
CA CYS A 17 8.90 -8.76 -5.80
C CYS A 17 7.77 -8.44 -6.78
N ILE A 18 8.07 -8.34 -8.08
CA ILE A 18 7.09 -8.17 -9.15
C ILE A 18 7.32 -9.27 -10.19
N PRO A 19 6.59 -10.40 -10.11
CA PRO A 19 6.74 -11.54 -11.04
C PRO A 19 6.20 -11.29 -12.45
N GLN A 20 5.24 -10.37 -12.58
CA GLN A 20 4.64 -10.02 -13.87
C GLN A 20 5.56 -9.08 -14.68
N THR A 21 5.31 -9.05 -15.98
CA THR A 21 5.97 -8.16 -16.95
C THR A 21 4.98 -7.13 -17.48
N GLY A 22 5.49 -5.96 -17.88
CA GLY A 22 4.66 -4.88 -18.42
C GLY A 22 3.81 -4.17 -17.37
N THR A 23 2.89 -3.35 -17.86
CA THR A 23 1.92 -2.62 -17.04
C THR A 23 0.88 -3.57 -16.43
N CYS A 24 0.20 -3.10 -15.38
CA CYS A 24 -0.86 -3.89 -14.75
C CYS A 24 -2.16 -3.74 -15.56
N PRO A 25 -2.97 -4.79 -15.76
CA PRO A 25 -4.21 -4.68 -16.53
C PRO A 25 -5.35 -3.98 -15.77
N ASN A 26 -5.18 -3.66 -14.47
CA ASN A 26 -6.20 -2.94 -13.71
C ASN A 26 -6.37 -1.47 -14.14
N GLU A 27 -5.40 -0.92 -14.89
CA GLU A 27 -5.43 0.43 -15.48
C GLU A 27 -5.91 1.55 -14.53
N CYS A 28 -5.59 1.42 -13.24
CA CYS A 28 -5.93 2.42 -12.24
C CYS A 28 -5.32 3.77 -12.61
N GLU A 29 -6.18 4.76 -12.89
CA GLU A 29 -5.83 6.11 -13.37
C GLU A 29 -4.78 6.81 -12.50
N ASP A 30 -4.89 6.65 -11.18
CA ASP A 30 -4.00 7.27 -10.19
C ASP A 30 -2.78 6.41 -9.82
N CYS A 31 -2.63 5.23 -10.41
CA CYS A 31 -1.56 4.32 -10.04
C CYS A 31 -0.26 4.75 -10.69
N PHE A 32 0.72 5.10 -9.85
CA PHE A 32 2.05 5.50 -10.30
C PHE A 32 2.66 4.48 -11.27
N PHE A 33 2.56 3.19 -10.95
CA PHE A 33 3.07 2.08 -11.77
C PHE A 33 2.45 2.04 -13.18
N GLN A 34 1.17 2.42 -13.33
CA GLN A 34 0.48 2.41 -14.62
C GLN A 34 0.92 3.52 -15.56
N SER A 35 1.46 4.61 -15.01
CA SER A 35 2.00 5.70 -15.82
C SER A 35 3.33 5.35 -16.50
N GLY A 36 3.81 4.10 -16.38
CA GLY A 36 5.16 3.68 -16.76
C GLY A 36 6.24 4.11 -15.76
N ARG A 37 5.85 4.92 -14.77
CA ARG A 37 6.76 5.49 -13.78
C ARG A 37 6.89 4.55 -12.59
N SER A 38 8.12 4.18 -12.28
CA SER A 38 8.44 3.41 -11.08
C SER A 38 9.93 3.55 -10.77
N TYR A 39 10.40 2.95 -9.68
CA TYR A 39 11.84 2.80 -9.44
C TYR A 39 12.50 1.78 -10.40
N LEU A 40 11.70 1.17 -11.29
CA LEU A 40 12.07 0.20 -12.33
C LEU A 40 11.85 0.79 -13.74
N GLU A 41 11.80 2.10 -13.90
CA GLU A 41 11.69 2.71 -15.24
C GLU A 41 12.99 2.51 -16.04
N PRO A 42 12.93 2.06 -17.31
CA PRO A 42 11.74 1.63 -18.05
C PRO A 42 11.27 0.21 -17.65
N LEU A 43 9.94 0.01 -17.57
CA LEU A 43 9.36 -1.23 -17.01
C LEU A 43 9.67 -2.47 -17.87
N GLU A 44 9.71 -2.29 -19.18
CA GLU A 44 10.02 -3.32 -20.19
C GLU A 44 11.41 -3.94 -20.00
N ASP A 45 12.38 -3.16 -19.52
CA ASP A 45 13.76 -3.62 -19.35
C ASP A 45 14.04 -4.17 -17.95
N ASN A 46 13.18 -3.85 -16.97
CA ASN A 46 13.43 -4.11 -15.55
C ASN A 46 12.41 -5.06 -14.92
N LEU A 47 11.40 -5.52 -15.67
CA LEU A 47 10.46 -6.54 -15.23
C LEU A 47 10.73 -7.89 -15.94
N PRO A 48 10.58 -9.03 -15.25
CA PRO A 48 10.14 -9.15 -13.85
C PRO A 48 11.27 -8.79 -12.88
N ASN A 49 10.93 -8.12 -11.78
CA ASN A 49 11.89 -7.75 -10.73
C ASN A 49 11.72 -8.67 -9.51
N ILE A 50 12.43 -9.80 -9.52
CA ILE A 50 12.33 -10.85 -8.50
C ILE A 50 13.67 -10.93 -7.73
N PRO A 51 13.67 -10.82 -6.39
CA PRO A 51 14.88 -11.00 -5.59
C PRO A 51 15.51 -12.38 -5.82
N GLN A 52 16.80 -12.44 -6.15
CA GLN A 52 17.50 -13.72 -6.38
C GLN A 52 17.99 -14.37 -5.08
N ASN A 53 18.56 -13.58 -4.18
CA ASN A 53 19.06 -14.04 -2.89
C ASN A 53 18.16 -13.47 -1.80
N ASN A 54 17.30 -14.33 -1.23
CA ASN A 54 16.59 -13.93 -0.02
C ASN A 54 17.61 -13.93 1.12
N ARG A 55 17.84 -12.77 1.74
CA ARG A 55 18.51 -12.78 3.04
C ARG A 55 17.57 -13.52 3.99
N GLN A 56 18.12 -14.39 4.83
CA GLN A 56 17.38 -15.37 5.65
C GLN A 56 16.19 -14.79 6.43
N PHE A 57 16.16 -13.47 6.67
CA PHE A 57 15.16 -12.80 7.50
C PHE A 57 14.32 -11.73 6.77
N ASN A 58 14.39 -11.66 5.44
CA ASN A 58 13.61 -10.68 4.70
C ASN A 58 12.20 -11.18 4.37
N VAL A 59 11.20 -10.33 4.60
CA VAL A 59 9.81 -10.57 4.19
C VAL A 59 9.62 -10.05 2.77
N ILE A 60 9.07 -10.89 1.89
CA ILE A 60 8.82 -10.53 0.50
C ILE A 60 7.44 -9.89 0.36
N ARG A 61 7.42 -8.61 -0.03
CA ARG A 61 6.20 -7.93 -0.45
C ARG A 61 5.95 -8.24 -1.92
N VAL A 62 5.01 -9.13 -2.18
CA VAL A 62 4.63 -9.53 -3.54
C VAL A 62 3.69 -8.48 -4.13
N ASN A 63 4.08 -8.01 -5.30
CA ASN A 63 3.48 -6.96 -6.10
C ASN A 63 3.44 -5.58 -5.43
N ASP A 64 4.48 -4.80 -5.75
CA ASP A 64 4.59 -3.38 -5.42
C ASP A 64 4.35 -2.51 -6.67
N GLY A 65 3.12 -2.55 -7.18
CA GLY A 65 2.70 -1.80 -8.37
C GLY A 65 1.71 -2.57 -9.24
N ASN A 66 1.95 -3.86 -9.43
CA ASN A 66 0.98 -4.78 -10.01
C ASN A 66 -0.01 -5.31 -8.95
N ASP A 67 -0.95 -6.16 -9.35
CA ASP A 67 -1.94 -6.76 -8.45
C ASP A 67 -1.72 -8.28 -8.37
N SER A 68 -1.67 -8.83 -7.15
CA SER A 68 -1.40 -10.26 -6.93
C SER A 68 -2.51 -11.18 -7.40
N ASN A 69 -3.72 -10.67 -7.61
CA ASN A 69 -4.81 -11.43 -8.21
C ASN A 69 -4.69 -11.53 -9.73
N ILE A 70 -3.90 -10.67 -10.37
CA ILE A 70 -3.65 -10.74 -11.82
C ILE A 70 -2.53 -11.73 -12.11
N GLY A 71 -2.84 -12.75 -12.92
CA GLY A 71 -1.87 -13.79 -13.27
C GLY A 71 -1.47 -14.63 -12.05
N ARG A 72 -2.41 -14.85 -11.12
CA ARG A 72 -2.22 -15.50 -9.81
C ARG A 72 -1.35 -16.77 -9.87
N ASN A 73 -1.58 -17.65 -10.85
CA ASN A 73 -0.78 -18.88 -11.02
C ASN A 73 0.71 -18.60 -11.23
N LYS A 74 1.04 -17.58 -12.04
CA LYS A 74 2.43 -17.15 -12.25
C LYS A 74 2.99 -16.55 -10.96
N VAL A 75 2.22 -15.70 -10.29
CA VAL A 75 2.60 -15.08 -9.01
C VAL A 75 2.95 -16.15 -7.98
N PHE A 76 2.11 -17.17 -7.81
CA PHE A 76 2.34 -18.27 -6.87
C PHE A 76 3.55 -19.10 -7.25
N LYS A 77 3.66 -19.49 -8.52
CA LYS A 77 4.82 -20.24 -9.01
C LYS A 77 6.14 -19.54 -8.71
N GLU A 78 6.26 -18.27 -9.10
CA GLU A 78 7.50 -17.49 -8.98
C GLU A 78 7.85 -17.09 -7.55
N THR A 79 6.86 -17.06 -6.65
CA THR A 79 7.07 -16.65 -5.25
C THR A 79 7.06 -17.80 -4.25
N SER A 80 6.78 -19.02 -4.70
CA SER A 80 6.77 -20.25 -3.90
C SER A 80 8.04 -20.48 -3.08
N ARG A 81 9.20 -20.08 -3.62
CA ARG A 81 10.51 -20.21 -2.97
C ARG A 81 10.72 -19.28 -1.76
N PHE A 82 9.86 -18.29 -1.56
CA PHE A 82 10.01 -17.32 -0.47
C PHE A 82 9.20 -17.78 0.74
N PRO A 83 9.86 -18.15 1.85
CA PRO A 83 9.17 -18.66 3.03
C PRO A 83 8.39 -17.58 3.76
N MET A 84 8.87 -16.34 3.74
CA MET A 84 8.18 -15.21 4.32
C MET A 84 7.73 -14.26 3.21
N LYS A 85 6.44 -14.25 2.92
CA LYS A 85 5.85 -13.39 1.90
C LYS A 85 4.45 -12.93 2.28
N PHE A 86 4.04 -11.80 1.73
CA PHE A 86 2.65 -11.35 1.75
C PHE A 86 2.29 -10.73 0.40
N PHE A 87 1.02 -10.76 0.07
CA PHE A 87 0.50 -10.30 -1.22
C PHE A 87 -0.19 -8.95 -1.09
N ASN A 88 0.02 -8.05 -2.05
CA ASN A 88 -0.81 -6.85 -2.18
C ASN A 88 -1.83 -7.05 -3.30
N THR A 89 -3.08 -6.65 -3.03
CA THR A 89 -4.14 -6.63 -4.03
C THR A 89 -5.10 -5.48 -3.80
N SER A 90 -5.81 -5.11 -4.86
CA SER A 90 -7.01 -4.27 -4.87
C SER A 90 -8.25 -5.05 -5.29
N ILE A 91 -8.08 -6.29 -5.74
CA ILE A 91 -9.16 -7.20 -6.12
C ILE A 91 -9.58 -7.99 -4.87
N PRO A 92 -10.87 -7.97 -4.50
CA PRO A 92 -11.32 -8.47 -3.21
C PRO A 92 -11.56 -10.00 -3.23
N GLU A 93 -10.60 -10.76 -3.77
CA GLU A 93 -10.59 -12.23 -3.83
C GLU A 93 -9.44 -12.74 -2.96
N LEU A 94 -9.68 -12.96 -1.66
CA LEU A 94 -8.62 -13.21 -0.66
C LEU A 94 -8.43 -14.69 -0.33
N ASP A 95 -9.45 -15.52 -0.53
CA ASP A 95 -9.43 -16.95 -0.12
C ASP A 95 -8.45 -17.78 -0.93
N ALA A 96 -7.97 -17.27 -2.07
CA ALA A 96 -7.01 -17.95 -2.92
C ALA A 96 -5.57 -17.86 -2.42
N PHE A 97 -5.28 -17.09 -1.35
CA PHE A 97 -3.94 -16.89 -0.83
C PHE A 97 -3.77 -17.64 0.50
N ASP A 98 -2.74 -18.49 0.60
CA ASP A 98 -2.40 -19.14 1.87
C ASP A 98 -1.57 -18.23 2.80
N ASP A 99 -0.91 -17.21 2.25
CA ASP A 99 -0.09 -16.26 3.00
C ASP A 99 -0.83 -14.94 3.30
N PRO A 100 -0.33 -14.09 4.22
CA PRO A 100 -0.95 -12.81 4.54
C PRO A 100 -1.20 -11.90 3.32
N VAL A 101 -2.30 -11.16 3.35
CA VAL A 101 -2.72 -10.28 2.25
C VAL A 101 -3.01 -8.85 2.74
N VAL A 102 -2.54 -7.87 1.99
CA VAL A 102 -2.92 -6.47 2.09
C VAL A 102 -3.97 -6.17 1.03
N LEU A 103 -5.17 -5.76 1.46
CA LEU A 103 -6.23 -5.33 0.55
C LEU A 103 -6.32 -3.79 0.52
N THR A 104 -6.24 -3.21 -0.68
CA THR A 104 -6.65 -1.82 -0.88
C THR A 104 -8.14 -1.75 -1.03
N ILE A 105 -8.83 -1.15 -0.05
CA ILE A 105 -10.29 -1.29 0.05
C ILE A 105 -11.06 -0.26 -0.77
N ASN A 106 -10.47 0.87 -1.14
CA ASN A 106 -11.10 1.91 -1.96
C ASN A 106 -10.24 2.25 -3.21
N PRO A 107 -9.97 1.29 -4.10
CA PRO A 107 -9.12 1.51 -5.26
C PRO A 107 -9.82 2.37 -6.34
N SER A 108 -9.03 3.02 -7.19
CA SER A 108 -9.50 3.75 -8.38
C SER A 108 -10.72 4.66 -8.09
N LYS A 109 -11.79 4.55 -8.89
CA LYS A 109 -13.05 5.31 -8.79
C LYS A 109 -13.79 5.15 -7.46
N MET A 110 -13.42 4.18 -6.61
CA MET A 110 -14.00 3.98 -5.28
C MET A 110 -13.41 4.92 -4.23
N THR A 111 -12.24 5.51 -4.47
CA THR A 111 -11.45 6.30 -3.48
C THR A 111 -12.32 7.23 -2.62
N ASP A 112 -13.26 7.93 -3.25
CA ASP A 112 -14.14 8.91 -2.60
C ASP A 112 -15.59 8.45 -2.41
N LYS A 113 -15.95 7.25 -2.89
CA LYS A 113 -17.36 6.85 -3.08
C LYS A 113 -17.75 5.62 -2.26
N SER A 114 -16.86 4.64 -2.15
CA SER A 114 -17.17 3.35 -1.54
C SER A 114 -15.90 2.61 -1.13
N PHE A 115 -16.07 1.49 -0.43
CA PHE A 115 -14.98 0.59 -0.10
C PHE A 115 -15.47 -0.86 -0.06
N HIS A 116 -14.56 -1.80 -0.29
CA HIS A 116 -14.83 -3.21 -0.14
C HIS A 116 -15.03 -3.54 1.35
N ARG A 117 -16.12 -4.25 1.66
CA ARG A 117 -16.42 -4.78 2.99
C ARG A 117 -16.18 -6.28 2.99
N ILE A 118 -14.92 -6.68 3.14
CA ILE A 118 -14.50 -8.08 3.12
C ILE A 118 -13.74 -8.40 4.39
N TRP A 119 -13.82 -9.64 4.81
CA TRP A 119 -12.97 -10.19 5.85
C TRP A 119 -12.44 -11.53 5.37
N ALA A 120 -11.18 -11.82 5.69
CA ALA A 120 -10.56 -13.11 5.47
C ALA A 120 -9.51 -13.34 6.56
N LYS A 121 -9.25 -14.60 6.93
CA LYS A 121 -8.31 -14.92 8.02
C LYS A 121 -6.88 -14.47 7.73
N ASN A 122 -6.47 -14.58 6.47
CA ASN A 122 -5.19 -14.12 5.94
C ASN A 122 -5.13 -12.60 5.71
N LEU A 123 -6.21 -11.84 5.96
CA LEU A 123 -6.21 -10.39 5.79
C LEU A 123 -5.34 -9.73 6.87
N MET A 124 -4.17 -9.27 6.46
CA MET A 124 -3.16 -8.72 7.36
C MET A 124 -3.55 -7.33 7.87
N PHE A 125 -3.91 -6.46 6.94
CA PHE A 125 -4.49 -5.15 7.19
C PHE A 125 -5.16 -4.67 5.91
N VAL A 126 -5.97 -3.63 6.04
CA VAL A 126 -6.51 -2.91 4.88
C VAL A 126 -5.80 -1.61 4.64
N ARG A 127 -5.48 -1.32 3.38
CA ARG A 127 -4.98 -0.04 2.94
C ARG A 127 -6.15 0.84 2.49
N PHE A 128 -6.31 1.98 3.13
CA PHE A 128 -7.29 2.99 2.72
C PHE A 128 -6.56 4.17 2.05
N ARG A 129 -6.94 4.49 0.82
CA ARG A 129 -6.47 5.67 0.10
C ARG A 129 -7.18 6.89 0.66
N ALA A 130 -6.45 7.74 1.37
CA ALA A 130 -7.01 8.87 2.10
C ALA A 130 -6.78 10.20 1.37
N ASN A 131 -7.75 11.11 1.49
CA ASN A 131 -7.64 12.51 1.16
C ASN A 131 -8.59 13.32 2.07
N LEU A 132 -8.56 14.64 2.01
CA LEU A 132 -9.34 15.44 2.96
C LEU A 132 -10.85 15.39 2.75
N TRP A 133 -11.31 15.03 1.56
CA TRP A 133 -12.74 15.02 1.23
C TRP A 133 -13.37 13.62 1.30
N ASN A 134 -12.61 12.59 1.70
CA ASN A 134 -13.13 11.24 1.94
C ASN A 134 -13.08 10.84 3.43
N LEU A 135 -12.94 11.80 4.35
CA LEU A 135 -12.88 11.54 5.79
C LEU A 135 -14.11 10.79 6.32
N ASP A 136 -15.32 11.14 5.88
CA ASP A 136 -16.52 10.44 6.35
C ASP A 136 -16.59 8.99 5.87
N LEU A 137 -16.11 8.72 4.65
CA LEU A 137 -15.92 7.36 4.16
C LEU A 137 -14.86 6.61 4.99
N ALA A 138 -13.78 7.30 5.36
CA ALA A 138 -12.72 6.73 6.20
C ALA A 138 -13.24 6.37 7.60
N LYS A 139 -14.11 7.18 8.21
CA LYS A 139 -14.75 6.86 9.51
C LYS A 139 -15.56 5.57 9.43
N ILE A 140 -16.37 5.41 8.39
CA ILE A 140 -17.20 4.20 8.18
C ILE A 140 -16.29 2.97 7.94
N ALA A 141 -15.22 3.12 7.15
CA ALA A 141 -14.27 2.05 6.91
C ALA A 141 -13.52 1.65 8.17
N VAL A 142 -13.04 2.62 8.96
CA VAL A 142 -12.37 2.37 10.24
C VAL A 142 -13.28 1.62 11.18
N GLN A 143 -14.51 2.08 11.40
CA GLN A 143 -15.45 1.36 12.24
C GLN A 143 -15.62 -0.11 11.78
N TYR A 144 -15.89 -0.32 10.50
CA TYR A 144 -16.13 -1.67 9.96
C TYR A 144 -14.96 -2.64 10.22
N TYR A 145 -13.73 -2.19 9.97
CA TYR A 145 -12.53 -3.04 10.07
C TYR A 145 -11.96 -3.11 11.49
N ALA A 146 -11.99 -2.01 12.24
CA ALA A 146 -11.49 -1.97 13.61
C ALA A 146 -12.37 -2.80 14.56
N ASP A 147 -13.69 -2.82 14.36
CA ASP A 147 -14.61 -3.70 15.12
C ASP A 147 -14.36 -5.20 14.84
N ARG A 148 -13.59 -5.51 13.79
CA ARG A 148 -13.15 -6.86 13.42
C ARG A 148 -11.67 -7.10 13.70
N GLU A 149 -11.05 -6.18 14.44
CA GLU A 149 -9.63 -6.27 14.81
C GLU A 149 -8.69 -6.33 13.58
N VAL A 150 -9.10 -5.69 12.48
CA VAL A 150 -8.29 -5.55 11.27
C VAL A 150 -7.72 -4.13 11.23
N PRO A 151 -6.38 -3.97 11.29
CA PRO A 151 -5.75 -2.66 11.19
C PRO A 151 -6.05 -1.96 9.87
N ILE A 152 -6.18 -0.64 9.92
CA ILE A 152 -6.35 0.23 8.76
C ILE A 152 -5.10 1.08 8.60
N ILE A 153 -4.45 0.98 7.44
CA ILE A 153 -3.31 1.83 7.08
C ILE A 153 -3.77 2.89 6.09
N MET A 154 -3.87 4.12 6.58
CA MET A 154 -4.13 5.32 5.80
C MET A 154 -2.93 5.62 4.89
N THR A 155 -3.17 5.71 3.59
CA THR A 155 -2.19 6.10 2.58
C THR A 155 -2.70 7.33 1.86
N PHE A 156 -2.10 8.47 2.15
CA PHE A 156 -2.55 9.74 1.58
C PHE A 156 -2.19 9.85 0.10
N MET A 157 -3.16 10.33 -0.68
CA MET A 157 -3.05 10.47 -2.12
C MET A 157 -2.03 11.54 -2.52
N ALA A 158 -1.22 11.19 -3.52
CA ALA A 158 -0.39 12.11 -4.28
C ALA A 158 -1.04 12.35 -5.66
N TYR A 159 -1.27 13.60 -6.04
CA TYR A 159 -1.98 13.94 -7.28
C TYR A 159 -1.00 14.42 -8.36
N PHE A 160 -0.85 13.61 -9.41
CA PHE A 160 0.09 13.85 -10.52
C PHE A 160 -0.55 14.52 -11.73
N LYS A 161 -1.75 14.05 -12.11
CA LYS A 161 -2.53 14.55 -13.26
C LYS A 161 -3.74 15.37 -12.81
N ASP A 162 -4.38 14.94 -11.73
CA ASP A 162 -5.58 15.59 -11.23
C ASP A 162 -5.28 16.84 -10.41
N ALA A 163 -6.19 17.81 -10.53
CA ALA A 163 -6.21 18.95 -9.65
C ALA A 163 -6.76 18.53 -8.28
N VAL A 164 -6.00 18.83 -7.23
CA VAL A 164 -6.56 18.93 -5.88
C VAL A 164 -7.77 19.86 -5.95
N ARG A 165 -8.90 19.47 -5.33
CA ARG A 165 -10.11 20.29 -5.30
C ARG A 165 -9.76 21.71 -4.85
N ALA A 166 -10.22 22.73 -5.58
CA ALA A 166 -9.86 24.12 -5.31
C ALA A 166 -10.10 24.53 -3.83
N SER A 167 -11.19 24.03 -3.23
CA SER A 167 -11.52 24.25 -1.82
C SER A 167 -10.55 23.64 -0.81
N HIS A 168 -9.64 22.78 -1.25
CA HIS A 168 -8.69 22.05 -0.42
C HIS A 168 -7.22 22.34 -0.76
N ILE A 169 -6.95 23.17 -1.78
CA ILE A 169 -5.60 23.42 -2.29
C ILE A 169 -4.63 23.92 -1.21
N SER A 170 -5.11 24.71 -0.24
CA SER A 170 -4.32 25.23 0.89
C SER A 170 -3.76 24.14 1.81
N TRP A 171 -4.30 22.94 1.73
CA TRP A 171 -3.88 21.78 2.50
C TRP A 171 -2.92 20.87 1.74
N TYR A 172 -2.52 21.27 0.54
CA TYR A 172 -1.58 20.55 -0.30
C TYR A 172 -0.43 21.46 -0.69
N VAL A 173 0.76 20.87 -0.79
CA VAL A 173 1.95 21.53 -1.33
C VAL A 173 2.35 20.85 -2.62
N TYR A 174 2.74 21.65 -3.61
CA TYR A 174 3.27 21.12 -4.86
C TYR A 174 4.74 20.74 -4.69
N LYS A 175 5.09 19.50 -5.03
CA LYS A 175 6.45 18.97 -4.96
C LYS A 175 6.94 18.62 -6.35
N LYS A 176 8.20 18.98 -6.62
CA LYS A 176 8.95 18.54 -7.81
C LYS A 176 10.11 17.67 -7.35
N ARG A 177 10.03 16.37 -7.62
CA ARG A 177 11.18 15.45 -7.63
C ARG A 177 11.74 15.42 -9.06
N THR A 178 13.00 15.00 -9.20
CA THR A 178 13.78 15.05 -10.46
C THR A 178 12.97 14.66 -11.71
N LEU A 179 12.14 13.61 -11.61
CA LEU A 179 11.35 13.09 -12.73
C LEU A 179 9.82 13.28 -12.56
N ASN A 180 9.36 13.80 -11.42
CA ASN A 180 7.95 13.74 -11.04
C ASN A 180 7.51 14.97 -10.27
N SER A 181 6.45 15.63 -10.74
CA SER A 181 5.78 16.69 -9.97
C SER A 181 4.39 16.25 -9.57
N TYR A 182 4.00 16.57 -8.34
CA TYR A 182 2.72 16.14 -7.78
C TYR A 182 2.33 16.97 -6.56
N TRP A 183 1.03 17.05 -6.29
CA TRP A 183 0.50 17.62 -5.07
C TRP A 183 0.45 16.58 -3.95
N VAL A 184 0.83 17.01 -2.76
CA VAL A 184 0.88 16.17 -1.56
C VAL A 184 0.31 16.90 -0.37
N ILE A 185 -0.29 16.15 0.56
CA ILE A 185 -0.89 16.70 1.77
C ILE A 185 0.16 17.42 2.64
N THR A 186 -0.20 18.55 3.24
CA THR A 186 0.69 19.24 4.20
C THR A 186 0.73 18.50 5.53
N THR A 187 1.77 18.74 6.33
CA THR A 187 1.89 18.13 7.66
C THR A 187 0.71 18.51 8.57
N SER A 188 0.25 19.76 8.48
CA SER A 188 -0.88 20.26 9.27
C SER A 188 -2.20 19.59 8.90
N ALA A 189 -2.46 19.43 7.59
CA ALA A 189 -3.63 18.72 7.08
C ALA A 189 -3.63 17.25 7.51
N TRP A 190 -2.49 16.58 7.39
CA TRP A 190 -2.31 15.21 7.85
C TRP A 190 -2.62 15.06 9.34
N ARG A 191 -2.05 15.92 10.20
CA ARG A 191 -2.32 15.92 11.64
C ARG A 191 -3.81 16.09 11.92
N LYS A 192 -4.43 17.08 11.27
CA LYS A 192 -5.87 17.34 11.43
C LYS A 192 -6.73 16.13 11.05
N PHE A 193 -6.37 15.43 9.98
CA PHE A 193 -7.09 14.23 9.54
C PHE A 193 -6.91 13.09 10.56
N MET A 194 -5.67 12.81 10.97
CA MET A 194 -5.37 11.72 11.92
C MET A 194 -5.92 11.97 13.33
N ALA A 195 -6.03 13.23 13.76
CA ALA A 195 -6.62 13.61 15.04
C ALA A 195 -8.08 13.16 15.20
N THR A 196 -8.76 12.79 14.09
CA THR A 196 -10.11 12.21 14.12
C THR A 196 -10.20 10.96 15.01
N TRP A 197 -9.11 10.20 15.15
CA TRP A 197 -9.11 8.94 15.89
C TRP A 197 -8.45 9.03 17.27
N GLU A 198 -7.81 10.13 17.62
CA GLU A 198 -7.17 10.32 18.93
C GLU A 198 -8.22 10.23 20.05
N GLY A 199 -7.99 9.35 21.03
CA GLY A 199 -8.91 9.09 22.13
C GLY A 199 -10.16 8.27 21.75
N SER A 200 -10.30 7.86 20.50
CA SER A 200 -11.42 7.00 20.07
C SER A 200 -11.16 5.52 20.43
N PRO A 201 -12.22 4.69 20.57
CA PRO A 201 -12.04 3.24 20.76
C PRO A 201 -11.26 2.55 19.63
N TRP A 202 -11.17 3.19 18.45
CA TRP A 202 -10.49 2.65 17.28
C TRP A 202 -9.06 3.17 17.09
N GLU A 203 -8.55 4.04 17.97
CA GLU A 203 -7.23 4.66 17.84
C GLU A 203 -6.12 3.64 17.57
N LYS A 204 -6.13 2.54 18.34
CA LYS A 204 -5.12 1.47 18.24
C LYS A 204 -5.12 0.72 16.90
N TRP A 205 -6.16 0.88 16.08
CA TRP A 205 -6.32 0.18 14.80
C TRP A 205 -5.98 1.05 13.60
N VAL A 206 -5.76 2.36 13.79
CA VAL A 206 -5.55 3.30 12.68
C VAL A 206 -4.10 3.74 12.61
N TYR A 207 -3.44 3.40 11.50
CA TYR A 207 -2.06 3.75 11.23
C TYR A 207 -1.94 4.53 9.92
N THR A 208 -0.77 5.10 9.65
CA THR A 208 -0.46 5.74 8.36
C THR A 208 0.78 5.11 7.75
N CYS A 209 0.79 4.97 6.42
CA CYS A 209 2.02 4.79 5.65
C CYS A 209 2.50 6.17 5.17
N GLY A 210 3.80 6.40 5.11
CA GLY A 210 4.35 7.65 4.57
C GLY A 210 4.08 8.88 5.45
N LYS A 211 4.25 8.75 6.78
CA LYS A 211 4.13 9.89 7.72
C LYS A 211 4.96 11.07 7.19
N ILE A 212 4.35 12.25 7.04
CA ILE A 212 5.03 13.46 6.55
C ILE A 212 5.47 13.36 5.07
N GLU A 213 4.90 12.46 4.27
CA GLU A 213 5.03 12.52 2.80
C GLU A 213 4.18 13.67 2.26
N GLY A 214 4.76 14.87 2.41
CA GLY A 214 4.36 16.02 1.63
C GLY A 214 5.31 17.18 1.78
N GLU A 215 5.81 17.42 2.99
CA GLU A 215 6.57 18.63 3.28
C GLU A 215 8.06 18.35 3.57
N LEU A 216 8.41 17.31 4.34
CA LEU A 216 9.77 17.15 4.88
C LEU A 216 10.62 16.01 4.28
N GLY A 217 10.12 15.23 3.31
CA GLY A 217 10.94 14.24 2.60
C GLY A 217 10.23 12.94 2.24
N ALA A 218 11.01 11.92 1.87
CA ALA A 218 10.52 10.56 1.63
C ALA A 218 10.60 9.76 2.94
N HIS A 219 9.49 9.23 3.43
CA HIS A 219 9.47 8.44 4.65
C HIS A 219 9.63 6.95 4.31
N ALA A 220 10.85 6.44 4.46
CA ALA A 220 11.16 5.03 4.21
C ALA A 220 10.34 4.09 5.12
N CYS A 221 10.03 2.88 4.63
CA CYS A 221 9.26 1.86 5.35
C CYS A 221 9.91 1.46 6.68
N ARG A 222 11.24 1.58 6.79
CA ARG A 222 12.02 1.29 8.01
C ARG A 222 11.59 2.12 9.22
N HIS A 223 10.90 3.25 9.00
CA HIS A 223 10.49 4.17 10.05
C HIS A 223 9.04 3.93 10.52
N CYS A 224 8.16 3.32 9.71
CA CYS A 224 6.80 3.02 10.15
C CYS A 224 6.64 1.57 10.64
N GLY A 225 7.34 0.61 10.03
CA GLY A 225 7.32 -0.79 10.45
C GLY A 225 5.99 -1.52 10.29
N ASN A 226 4.90 -0.85 9.89
CA ASN A 226 3.55 -1.42 9.88
C ASN A 226 3.48 -2.76 9.13
N CYS A 227 4.06 -2.85 7.91
CA CYS A 227 3.96 -4.08 7.13
C CYS A 227 4.64 -5.28 7.81
N LEU A 228 5.77 -5.08 8.49
CA LEU A 228 6.43 -6.17 9.22
C LEU A 228 5.66 -6.53 10.49
N ARG A 229 5.21 -5.53 11.25
CA ARG A 229 4.42 -5.74 12.47
C ARG A 229 3.18 -6.57 12.16
N GLU A 230 2.39 -6.14 11.18
CA GLU A 230 1.16 -6.84 10.82
C GLU A 230 1.43 -8.19 10.17
N TYR A 231 2.54 -8.35 9.44
CA TYR A 231 2.94 -9.65 8.88
C TYR A 231 3.13 -10.68 9.99
N PHE A 232 3.95 -10.39 10.99
CA PHE A 232 4.20 -11.33 12.07
C PHE A 232 2.94 -11.57 12.94
N ALA A 233 2.17 -10.52 13.25
CA ALA A 233 0.90 -10.68 13.96
C ALA A 233 -0.10 -11.56 13.20
N THR A 234 -0.14 -11.45 11.86
CA THR A 234 -1.00 -12.29 11.02
C THR A 234 -0.48 -13.71 10.95
N MET A 235 0.83 -13.91 10.84
CA MET A 235 1.41 -15.27 10.87
C MET A 235 1.12 -15.97 12.19
N GLU A 236 1.22 -15.28 13.33
CA GLU A 236 0.83 -15.81 14.65
C GLU A 236 -0.63 -16.24 14.67
N ARG A 237 -1.53 -15.40 14.12
CA ARG A 237 -2.96 -15.73 13.96
C ARG A 237 -3.20 -16.92 13.02
N LEU A 238 -2.38 -17.10 11.99
CA LEU A 238 -2.52 -18.23 11.06
C LEU A 238 -2.02 -19.55 11.65
N ILE A 239 -1.02 -19.52 12.55
CA ILE A 239 -0.43 -20.69 13.21
C ILE A 239 -1.22 -21.13 14.46
N GLY A 240 -1.81 -20.18 15.19
CA GLY A 240 -2.53 -20.44 16.45
C GLY A 240 -3.90 -21.12 16.31
N ASP A 241 -4.33 -21.39 15.08
CA ASP A 241 -5.57 -22.06 14.69
C ASP A 241 -5.26 -23.43 14.08
#